data_AF-A0A367M1M4-F1
#
_entry.id   AF-A0A367M1M4-F1
#
_cell.length_a   1.000
_cell.length_b   1.000
_cell.length_c   1.000
_cell.angle_alpha   90.00
_cell.angle_beta   90.00
_cell.angle_gamma   90.00
#
_symmetry.space_group_name_H-M   'P 1'
#
loop_
_entity.id
_entity.type
_entity.pdbx_description
1 polymer ?
#
loop_
_entity_poly.entity_id
_entity_poly.type
_entity_poly.pdbx_seq_one_letter_code
_entity_poly.pdbx_strand_id
1 'polypeptide(L)'
;YVHRIGRTGRAGAEGLAISLICHGDWNLMSSVERYLKQNFERRNIKELKAAYQGPKKLKASGKAAGSKKKKQDRKGAAAKPAAKRKPAARPKAGPSAVVSADGMAPLKRKKPTAE
;
A
#
# COMPACT_ATOMS: atom_id res chain seq x y z
N TYR A 1 4.49 4.67 -13.66
CA TYR A 1 5.88 5.09 -13.92
C TYR A 1 6.46 4.39 -15.14
N VAL A 2 6.53 3.05 -15.15
CA VAL A 2 7.05 2.24 -16.29
C VAL A 2 6.45 2.65 -17.63
N HIS A 3 5.13 2.74 -17.74
CA HIS A 3 4.48 3.10 -19.02
C HIS A 3 4.85 4.51 -19.51
N ARG A 4 5.20 5.42 -18.59
CA ARG A 4 5.62 6.80 -18.93
C ARG A 4 7.06 6.81 -19.44
N ILE A 5 7.99 6.20 -18.71
CA ILE A 5 9.40 6.15 -19.11
C ILE A 5 9.60 5.29 -20.37
N GLY A 6 8.78 4.26 -20.60
CA GLY A 6 8.78 3.47 -21.83
C GLY A 6 8.28 4.21 -23.08
N ARG A 7 8.02 5.52 -22.98
CA ARG A 7 7.79 6.38 -24.15
C ARG A 7 9.11 6.89 -24.74
N THR A 8 10.17 7.01 -23.95
CA THR A 8 11.49 7.52 -24.37
C THR A 8 12.39 6.39 -24.90
N GLY A 9 13.43 6.72 -25.68
CA GLY A 9 14.49 5.77 -26.08
C GLY A 9 14.01 4.62 -26.95
N ARG A 10 13.42 4.92 -28.13
CA ARG A 10 12.95 3.93 -29.10
C ARG A 10 14.00 3.71 -30.20
N ALA A 11 13.95 2.57 -30.87
CA ALA A 11 14.85 2.22 -31.98
C ALA A 11 16.35 2.32 -31.65
N GLY A 12 16.74 1.90 -30.43
CA GLY A 12 18.15 1.88 -30.00
C GLY A 12 18.71 3.24 -29.59
N ALA A 13 17.92 4.31 -29.64
CA ALA A 13 18.32 5.61 -29.12
C ALA A 13 18.23 5.67 -27.59
N GLU A 14 19.08 6.47 -26.96
CA GLU A 14 19.01 6.75 -25.53
C GLU A 14 17.78 7.61 -25.19
N GLY A 15 17.21 7.39 -24.02
CA GLY A 15 16.05 8.13 -23.52
C GLY A 15 16.29 8.65 -22.12
N LEU A 16 15.87 9.88 -21.84
CA LEU A 16 16.02 10.51 -20.54
C LEU A 16 14.65 10.87 -19.96
N ALA A 17 14.43 10.49 -18.69
CA ALA A 17 13.20 10.80 -17.97
C ALA A 17 13.54 11.48 -16.63
N ILE A 18 13.06 12.72 -16.46
CA ILE A 18 13.21 13.49 -15.21
C ILE A 18 11.90 13.45 -14.44
N SER A 19 11.97 13.12 -13.16
CA SER A 19 10.82 13.13 -12.26
C SER A 19 10.97 14.24 -11.23
N LEU A 20 10.03 15.17 -11.22
CA LEU A 20 9.94 16.22 -10.20
C LEU A 20 9.18 15.66 -8.99
N ILE A 21 9.77 15.80 -7.80
CA ILE A 21 9.27 15.18 -6.57
C ILE A 21 9.01 16.29 -5.54
N CYS A 22 7.78 16.35 -5.04
CA CYS A 22 7.41 17.25 -3.95
C CYS A 22 7.53 16.54 -2.59
N HIS A 23 7.38 17.28 -1.48
CA HIS A 23 7.46 16.74 -0.12
C HIS A 23 6.50 15.55 0.14
N GLY A 24 5.32 15.54 -0.50
CA GLY A 24 4.35 14.44 -0.36
C GLY A 24 4.74 13.17 -1.14
N ASP A 25 5.55 13.31 -2.19
CA ASP A 25 5.81 12.23 -3.15
C ASP A 25 7.01 11.37 -2.81
N TRP A 26 7.72 11.67 -1.72
CA TRP A 26 8.93 10.94 -1.31
C TRP A 26 8.68 9.44 -1.09
N ASN A 27 7.55 9.09 -0.48
CA ASN A 27 7.20 7.68 -0.30
C ASN A 27 6.85 6.99 -1.63
N LEU A 28 6.31 7.74 -2.59
CA LEU A 28 6.01 7.23 -3.93
C LEU A 28 7.29 6.99 -4.71
N MET A 29 8.20 7.96 -4.71
CA MET A 29 9.53 7.84 -5.31
C MET A 29 10.27 6.61 -4.78
N SER A 30 10.37 6.46 -3.46
CA SER A 30 10.99 5.27 -2.85
C SER A 30 10.32 3.95 -3.26
N SER A 31 8.99 3.94 -3.41
CA SER A 31 8.28 2.74 -3.86
C SER A 31 8.61 2.40 -5.31
N VAL A 32 8.77 3.41 -6.17
CA VAL A 32 9.14 3.25 -7.58
C VAL A 32 10.58 2.76 -7.72
N GLU A 33 11.55 3.35 -7.01
CA GLU A 33 12.96 2.90 -7.00
C GLU A 33 13.06 1.43 -6.62
N ARG A 34 12.36 1.03 -5.55
CA ARG A 34 12.32 -0.37 -5.11
C ARG A 34 11.69 -1.29 -6.15
N TYR A 35 10.63 -0.84 -6.82
CA TYR A 35 9.96 -1.64 -7.85
C TYR A 35 10.87 -1.86 -9.07
N LEU A 36 11.59 -0.82 -9.49
CA LEU A 36 12.55 -0.89 -10.59
C LEU A 36 13.89 -1.52 -10.20
N LYS A 37 14.16 -1.64 -8.89
CA LYS A 37 15.47 -2.03 -8.32
C LYS A 37 16.61 -1.13 -8.81
N GLN A 38 16.31 0.15 -9.05
CA GLN A 38 17.26 1.15 -9.52
C GLN A 38 17.14 2.41 -8.65
N ASN A 39 18.28 3.01 -8.33
CA ASN A 39 18.34 4.28 -7.63
C ASN A 39 18.31 5.43 -8.64
N PHE A 40 17.58 6.50 -8.32
CA PHE A 40 17.53 7.68 -9.16
C PHE A 40 18.61 8.69 -8.77
N GLU A 41 19.29 9.25 -9.78
CA GLU A 41 20.23 10.35 -9.57
C GLU A 41 19.46 11.62 -9.14
N ARG A 42 19.85 12.19 -8.00
CA ARG A 42 19.24 13.42 -7.48
C ARG A 42 20.00 14.63 -8.00
N ARG A 43 19.37 15.43 -8.85
CA ARG A 43 19.91 16.72 -9.28
C ARG A 43 19.28 17.87 -8.50
N ASN A 44 20.13 18.75 -7.99
CA ASN A 44 19.73 20.00 -7.36
C ASN A 44 20.11 21.16 -8.27
N ILE A 45 19.19 22.10 -8.48
CA ILE A 45 19.46 23.36 -9.19
C ILE A 45 19.84 24.40 -8.13
N LYS A 46 20.99 25.06 -8.27
CA LYS A 46 21.56 25.97 -7.25
C LYS A 46 20.58 27.07 -6.82
N GLU A 47 19.85 27.63 -7.77
CA GLU A 47 18.91 28.74 -7.57
C GLU A 47 17.57 28.29 -6.99
N LEU A 48 17.23 27.00 -7.10
CA LEU A 48 15.94 26.42 -6.73
C LEU A 48 16.14 25.25 -5.78
N LYS A 49 16.73 25.51 -4.62
CA LYS A 49 16.96 24.48 -3.61
C LYS A 49 15.67 24.18 -2.85
N ALA A 50 15.22 22.93 -2.90
CA ALA A 50 14.05 22.50 -2.14
C ALA A 50 14.31 22.55 -0.63
N ALA A 51 13.35 23.07 0.14
CA ALA A 51 13.41 23.10 1.61
C ALA A 51 13.36 21.70 2.24
N TYR A 52 12.72 20.74 1.56
CA TYR A 52 12.57 19.37 2.02
C TYR A 52 13.34 18.40 1.12
N GLN A 53 14.45 17.88 1.63
CA GLN A 53 15.35 16.94 0.93
C GLN A 53 15.10 15.47 1.30
N GLY A 54 13.94 15.18 1.88
CA GLY A 54 13.49 13.84 2.21
C GLY A 54 13.56 13.48 3.70
N PRO A 55 13.07 12.29 4.07
CA PRO A 55 13.04 11.84 5.46
C PRO A 55 14.45 11.54 5.98
N LYS A 56 14.85 12.11 7.13
CA LYS A 56 16.15 11.81 7.78
C LYS A 56 16.27 10.36 8.25
N LYS A 57 15.15 9.72 8.59
CA LYS A 57 15.09 8.32 9.00
C LYS A 57 14.32 7.54 7.94
N LEU A 58 15.00 6.63 7.27
CA LEU A 58 14.46 5.77 6.22
C LEU A 58 14.41 4.33 6.74
N LYS A 59 13.36 3.59 6.37
CA LYS A 59 13.33 2.14 6.57
C LYS A 59 14.17 1.47 5.48
N ALA A 60 14.49 0.18 5.63
CA ALA A 60 15.10 -0.62 4.56
C ALA A 60 14.30 -0.59 3.24
N SER A 61 13.01 -0.25 3.30
CA SER A 61 12.13 -0.07 2.13
C SER A 61 12.25 1.30 1.46
N GLY A 62 13.10 2.22 1.95
CA GLY A 62 13.24 3.60 1.47
C GLY A 62 12.11 4.54 1.88
N LYS A 63 11.03 4.03 2.49
CA LYS A 63 9.92 4.85 2.98
C LYS A 63 10.31 5.60 4.24
N ALA A 64 9.67 6.74 4.47
CA ALA A 64 9.82 7.48 5.72
C ALA A 64 9.57 6.56 6.92
N ALA A 65 10.54 6.49 7.84
CA ALA A 65 10.40 5.77 9.07
C ALA A 65 9.41 6.52 9.97
N GLY A 66 8.14 6.10 9.94
CA GLY A 66 7.12 6.69 10.81
C GLY A 66 7.55 6.64 12.26
N SER A 67 7.58 7.79 12.92
CA SER A 67 7.59 7.86 14.37
C SER A 67 6.28 7.26 14.86
N LYS A 68 6.33 6.10 15.53
CA LYS A 68 5.20 5.60 16.33
C LYS A 68 4.79 6.75 17.26
N LYS A 69 3.72 7.47 16.95
CA LYS A 69 3.03 8.28 17.95
C LYS A 69 2.53 7.27 18.98
N LYS A 70 3.21 7.21 20.12
CA LYS A 70 2.77 6.45 21.29
C LYS A 70 1.39 6.99 21.62
N LYS A 71 0.34 6.22 21.35
CA LYS A 71 -1.01 6.54 21.79
C LYS A 71 -0.93 6.63 23.30
N GLN A 72 -0.99 7.85 23.83
CA GLN A 72 -0.97 8.09 25.26
C GLN A 72 -2.28 7.54 25.79
N ASP A 73 -2.21 6.40 26.46
CA ASP A 73 -3.34 5.78 27.15
C ASP A 73 -3.83 6.78 28.20
N ARG A 74 -4.98 7.43 27.93
CA ARG A 74 -5.68 8.25 28.92
C ARG A 74 -6.30 7.29 29.92
N LYS A 75 -5.53 6.97 30.96
CA LYS A 75 -5.98 6.23 32.14
C LYS A 75 -6.76 7.19 33.03
N GLY A 76 -8.06 6.95 33.20
CA GLY A 76 -8.85 7.46 34.32
C GLY A 76 -10.22 8.03 33.95
N ALA A 77 -11.26 7.20 34.01
CA ALA A 77 -12.45 7.41 34.85
C ALA A 77 -13.54 6.35 34.54
N ALA A 78 -14.10 5.81 35.63
CA ALA A 78 -15.31 4.99 35.73
C ALA A 78 -15.28 3.55 35.16
N ALA A 79 -15.04 2.61 36.08
CA ALA A 79 -15.45 1.22 35.94
C ALA A 79 -16.97 1.16 35.64
N LYS A 80 -17.32 0.76 34.42
CA LYS A 80 -18.65 0.25 34.08
C LYS A 80 -18.53 -1.27 33.93
N PRO A 81 -19.43 -2.06 34.55
CA PRO A 81 -19.32 -3.51 34.52
C PRO A 81 -19.37 -4.02 33.09
N ALA A 82 -18.51 -4.98 32.78
CA ALA A 82 -18.45 -5.66 31.51
C ALA A 82 -19.80 -6.34 31.22
N ALA A 83 -20.66 -5.65 30.47
CA ALA A 83 -21.76 -6.29 29.78
C ALA A 83 -21.12 -7.26 28.78
N LYS A 84 -21.11 -8.55 29.14
CA LYS A 84 -20.86 -9.65 28.22
C LYS A 84 -21.75 -9.42 27.00
N ARG A 85 -21.17 -8.90 25.92
CA ARG A 85 -21.85 -8.85 24.62
C ARG A 85 -22.11 -10.30 24.26
N LYS A 86 -23.36 -10.74 24.44
CA LYS A 86 -23.87 -11.96 23.83
C LYS A 86 -23.42 -11.93 22.36
N PRO A 87 -22.85 -13.00 21.80
CA PRO A 87 -22.61 -13.04 20.38
C PRO A 87 -23.97 -12.83 19.72
N ALA A 88 -24.15 -11.70 19.06
CA ALA A 88 -25.31 -11.49 18.22
C ALA A 88 -25.32 -12.66 17.26
N ALA A 89 -26.39 -13.46 17.32
CA ALA A 89 -26.59 -14.57 16.42
C ALA A 89 -26.57 -14.00 15.00
N ARG A 90 -25.41 -14.11 14.34
CA ARG A 90 -25.36 -14.02 12.89
C ARG A 90 -26.30 -15.14 12.45
N PRO A 91 -27.38 -14.87 11.70
CA PRO A 91 -28.17 -15.96 11.16
C PRO A 91 -27.17 -16.83 10.40
N LYS A 92 -27.02 -18.09 10.83
CA LYS A 92 -26.33 -19.07 10.00
C LYS A 92 -27.14 -19.04 8.72
N ALA A 93 -26.57 -18.48 7.65
CA ALA A 93 -27.09 -18.71 6.33
C ALA A 93 -27.17 -20.23 6.24
N GLY A 94 -28.40 -20.75 6.19
CA GLY A 94 -28.64 -22.16 5.90
C GLY A 94 -27.91 -22.52 4.61
N PRO A 95 -27.74 -23.81 4.31
CA PRO A 95 -27.15 -24.20 3.03
C PRO A 95 -27.95 -23.50 1.93
N SER A 96 -27.33 -22.49 1.31
CA SER A 96 -27.93 -21.76 0.22
C SER A 96 -28.17 -22.78 -0.87
N ALA A 97 -29.44 -23.08 -1.17
CA ALA A 97 -29.82 -23.82 -2.35
C ALA A 97 -29.42 -22.97 -3.56
N VAL A 98 -28.13 -23.05 -3.93
CA VAL A 98 -27.59 -22.46 -5.16
C VAL A 98 -27.44 -23.56 -6.18
N VAL A 99 -28.59 -23.97 -6.70
CA VAL A 99 -28.71 -24.56 -8.03
C VAL A 99 -29.67 -23.66 -8.80
N SER A 100 -29.19 -22.50 -9.22
CA SER A 100 -29.91 -21.73 -10.25
C SER A 100 -29.76 -22.50 -11.57
N ALA A 101 -30.90 -22.77 -12.21
CA ALA A 101 -30.96 -23.44 -13.52
C ALA A 101 -30.34 -22.59 -14.67
N ASP A 102 -30.10 -21.30 -14.44
CA ASP A 102 -29.71 -20.34 -15.48
C ASP A 102 -28.18 -20.21 -15.71
N GLY A 103 -27.37 -21.17 -15.24
CA GLY A 103 -25.95 -21.29 -15.64
C GLY A 103 -24.98 -20.17 -15.21
N MET A 104 -25.45 -19.12 -14.54
CA MET A 104 -24.66 -17.92 -14.20
C MET A 104 -24.09 -17.90 -12.77
N ALA A 105 -24.16 -19.02 -12.04
CA ALA A 105 -23.60 -19.12 -10.70
C ALA A 105 -22.11 -19.51 -10.73
N PRO A 106 -21.22 -18.84 -9.96
CA PRO A 106 -19.80 -19.15 -9.96
C PRO A 106 -19.51 -20.54 -9.34
N LEU A 107 -18.78 -21.36 -10.07
CA LEU A 107 -18.42 -22.73 -9.66
C LEU A 107 -17.56 -22.75 -8.39
N LYS A 108 -17.96 -23.55 -7.39
CA LYS A 108 -17.14 -23.78 -6.19
C LYS A 108 -15.93 -24.67 -6.53
N ARG A 109 -14.74 -24.26 -6.08
CA ARG A 109 -13.56 -25.15 -6.04
C ARG A 109 -13.82 -26.30 -5.07
N LYS A 110 -13.75 -27.55 -5.56
CA LYS A 110 -13.78 -28.76 -4.72
C LYS A 110 -12.59 -28.71 -3.73
N LYS A 111 -12.85 -29.05 -2.46
CA LYS A 111 -11.78 -29.28 -1.48
C LYS A 111 -11.13 -30.64 -1.78
N PRO A 112 -9.80 -30.75 -1.70
CA PRO A 112 -9.13 -32.03 -1.87
C PRO A 112 -9.55 -32.97 -0.73
N THR A 113 -10.01 -34.17 -1.09
CA THR A 113 -10.20 -35.27 -0.16
C THR A 113 -8.81 -35.74 0.27
N ALA A 114 -8.56 -35.78 1.57
CA ALA A 114 -7.37 -36.44 2.10
C ALA A 114 -7.59 -37.94 2.01
N GLU A 115 -6.71 -38.63 1.30
CA GLU A 115 -6.43 -40.07 1.43
C GLU A 115 -5.06 -40.20 2.09
#